data_AF-A0A4V5P5N6-F1
#
_entry.id   AF-A0A4V5P5N6-F1
#
_cell.length_a   1.000
_cell.length_b   1.000
_cell.length_c   1.000
_cell.angle_alpha   90.00
_cell.angle_beta   90.00
_cell.angle_gamma   90.00
#
_symmetry.space_group_name_H-M   'P 1'
#
loop_
_entity.id
_entity.type
_entity.pdbx_description
1 polymer ?
#
loop_
_entity_poly.entity_id
_entity_poly.type
_entity_poly.pdbx_seq_one_letter_code
_entity_poly.pdbx_strand_id
1 'polypeptide(L)'
;VCDSDTMLDPASSVEMVKVLEEDPMVGGVGGDVQILNKYDSWISFLSSVRYWMAFNIERACQSYFGCVQCISGPLGMYRNSLLHEFVEDWYNQEFMGSQCSFGDDRHLTNRVLSLGYATKYTARSKCLTETPIEYLRWLNQQTRWSKSYFREWLYNAMWFHKHHLWMTYEAVITGFFPFFLIATVIQLFYRGKIWNILLFLLTVQLVGLIKSSFASCLRGNIVMVFMSLYSVLYMSSLLPAKMFAIATINKAGESKKPFSESKQTVLIVGTLLYACYWVMLLTLYVVLINKCGRRKKGQQYDMVLDV
;
A
#
# COMPACT_ATOMS: atom_id res chain seq x y z
N VAL A 1 13.65 -11.94 10.57
CA VAL A 1 12.89 -10.84 11.17
C VAL A 1 11.43 -11.22 11.18
N CYS A 2 10.76 -11.05 12.32
CA CYS A 2 9.34 -11.34 12.49
C CYS A 2 8.79 -10.39 13.54
N ASP A 3 7.65 -9.76 13.25
CA ASP A 3 6.95 -8.92 14.21
C ASP A 3 6.26 -9.82 15.27
N SER A 4 6.11 -9.30 16.50
CA SER A 4 5.57 -10.07 17.63
C SER A 4 4.07 -10.40 17.50
N ASP A 5 3.35 -9.69 16.64
CA ASP A 5 1.92 -9.87 16.34
C ASP A 5 1.68 -10.76 15.12
N THR A 6 2.68 -11.55 14.72
CA THR A 6 2.65 -12.33 13.48
C THR A 6 2.65 -13.84 13.75
N MET A 7 1.70 -14.55 13.14
CA MET A 7 1.62 -16.01 13.10
C MET A 7 2.21 -16.52 11.78
N LEU A 8 3.27 -17.33 11.87
CA LEU A 8 3.95 -17.89 10.71
C LEU A 8 3.32 -19.21 10.26
N ASP A 9 3.18 -19.41 8.95
CA ASP A 9 2.92 -20.74 8.40
C ASP A 9 4.14 -21.65 8.67
N PRO A 10 3.95 -22.91 9.13
CA PRO A 10 5.05 -23.82 9.47
C PRO A 10 6.07 -24.03 8.34
N ALA A 11 5.66 -23.93 7.08
CA ALA A 11 6.55 -24.11 5.93
C ALA A 11 7.33 -22.83 5.56
N SER A 12 7.02 -21.68 6.18
CA SER A 12 7.55 -20.38 5.77
C SER A 12 9.07 -20.31 5.74
N SER A 13 9.72 -20.74 6.81
CA SER A 13 11.18 -20.69 6.89
C SER A 13 11.83 -21.57 5.82
N VAL A 14 11.29 -22.77 5.58
CA VAL A 14 11.81 -23.70 4.59
C VAL A 14 11.70 -23.13 3.17
N GLU A 15 10.56 -22.52 2.83
CA GLU A 15 10.37 -21.92 1.50
C GLU A 15 11.26 -20.68 1.28
N MET A 16 11.52 -19.89 2.31
CA MET A 16 12.47 -18.77 2.22
C MET A 16 13.92 -19.22 2.09
N VAL A 17 14.33 -20.27 2.82
CA VAL A 17 15.67 -20.85 2.71
C VAL A 17 15.93 -21.34 1.29
N LYS A 18 14.98 -22.04 0.66
CA LYS A 18 15.11 -22.49 -0.73
C LYS A 18 15.43 -21.35 -1.70
N VAL A 19 14.75 -20.20 -1.55
CA VAL A 19 14.99 -19.02 -2.40
C VAL A 19 16.39 -18.43 -2.19
N LEU A 20 16.87 -18.42 -0.94
CA LEU A 20 18.24 -17.98 -0.66
C LEU A 20 19.27 -19.00 -1.16
N GLU A 21 19.05 -20.29 -1.01
CA GLU A 21 20.00 -21.31 -1.47
C GLU A 21 20.10 -21.40 -3.01
N GLU A 22 19.02 -21.08 -3.72
CA GLU A 22 18.97 -21.11 -5.18
C GLU A 22 19.92 -20.08 -5.83
N ASP A 23 20.11 -18.91 -5.21
CA ASP A 23 20.93 -17.83 -5.77
C ASP A 23 21.78 -17.12 -4.68
N PRO A 24 23.12 -17.30 -4.72
CA PRO A 24 24.07 -16.57 -3.86
C PRO A 24 23.93 -15.04 -3.90
N MET A 25 23.46 -14.47 -5.01
CA MET A 25 23.26 -13.03 -5.18
C MET A 25 21.97 -12.52 -4.51
N VAL A 26 21.08 -13.38 -4.03
CA VAL A 26 19.92 -12.98 -3.24
C VAL A 26 20.34 -12.80 -1.79
N GLY A 27 20.35 -11.55 -1.31
CA GLY A 27 20.74 -11.19 0.05
C GLY A 27 19.59 -11.21 1.06
N GLY A 28 18.34 -11.13 0.58
CA GLY A 28 17.15 -11.18 1.43
C GLY A 28 15.90 -11.61 0.68
N VAL A 29 14.98 -12.24 1.41
CA VAL A 29 13.68 -12.71 0.89
C VAL A 29 12.56 -12.37 1.88
N GLY A 30 11.43 -11.91 1.35
CA GLY A 30 10.18 -11.74 2.08
C GLY A 30 9.09 -12.73 1.67
N GLY A 31 8.08 -12.89 2.52
CA GLY A 31 6.92 -13.74 2.24
C GLY A 31 5.62 -12.97 2.00
N ASP A 32 4.54 -13.70 1.74
CA ASP A 32 3.16 -13.22 1.62
C ASP A 32 2.57 -12.93 3.00
N VAL A 33 2.51 -11.63 3.33
CA VAL A 33 1.92 -11.17 4.58
C VAL A 33 0.43 -10.94 4.38
N GLN A 34 -0.37 -11.67 5.14
CA GLN A 34 -1.82 -11.59 5.14
C GLN A 34 -2.34 -11.00 6.45
N ILE A 35 -3.54 -10.43 6.41
CA ILE A 35 -4.17 -9.83 7.59
C ILE A 35 -4.96 -10.89 8.36
N LEU A 36 -4.64 -11.05 9.65
CA LEU A 36 -5.31 -11.97 10.57
C LEU A 36 -6.74 -11.50 10.88
N ASN A 37 -6.86 -10.28 11.39
CA ASN A 37 -8.10 -9.69 11.90
C ASN A 37 -8.91 -8.95 10.82
N LYS A 38 -9.01 -9.54 9.62
CA LYS A 38 -9.58 -8.89 8.42
C LYS A 38 -11.09 -8.62 8.46
N TYR A 39 -11.82 -9.19 9.42
CA TYR A 39 -13.27 -9.03 9.54
C TYR A 39 -13.70 -8.20 10.76
N ASP A 40 -12.74 -7.76 11.57
CA ASP A 40 -13.01 -7.00 12.80
C ASP A 40 -13.46 -5.57 12.51
N SER A 41 -13.15 -5.03 11.33
CA SER A 41 -13.57 -3.70 10.89
C SER A 41 -13.53 -3.55 9.37
N TRP A 42 -14.21 -2.53 8.86
CA TRP A 42 -14.12 -2.16 7.45
C TRP A 42 -12.69 -1.72 7.05
N ILE A 43 -11.91 -1.15 7.98
CA ILE A 43 -10.52 -0.75 7.75
C ILE A 43 -9.58 -1.96 7.67
N SER A 44 -9.72 -2.93 8.58
CA SER A 44 -8.92 -4.15 8.53
C SER A 44 -9.27 -4.98 7.29
N PHE A 45 -10.54 -5.01 6.89
CA PHE A 45 -10.97 -5.59 5.63
C PHE A 45 -10.32 -4.93 4.41
N LEU A 46 -10.42 -3.59 4.28
CA LEU A 46 -9.81 -2.87 3.16
C LEU A 46 -8.28 -2.98 3.15
N SER A 47 -7.66 -3.04 4.33
CA SER A 47 -6.22 -3.30 4.46
C SER A 47 -5.87 -4.70 3.94
N SER A 48 -6.70 -5.72 4.19
CA SER A 48 -6.46 -7.08 3.70
C SER A 48 -6.45 -7.19 2.16
N VAL A 49 -7.36 -6.49 1.47
CA VAL A 49 -7.38 -6.49 0.00
C VAL A 49 -6.22 -5.66 -0.58
N ARG A 50 -5.83 -4.56 0.09
CA ARG A 50 -4.64 -3.78 -0.28
C ARG A 50 -3.35 -4.58 -0.11
N TYR A 51 -3.23 -5.34 0.98
CA TYR A 51 -2.09 -6.20 1.26
C TYR A 51 -1.95 -7.25 0.17
N TRP A 52 -3.05 -7.90 -0.22
CA TRP A 52 -3.00 -8.87 -1.33
C TRP A 52 -2.41 -8.24 -2.60
N MET A 53 -2.86 -7.04 -2.99
CA MET A 53 -2.27 -6.30 -4.11
C MET A 53 -0.78 -5.97 -3.90
N ALA A 54 -0.41 -5.54 -2.69
CA ALA A 54 0.97 -5.20 -2.36
C ALA A 54 1.90 -6.41 -2.56
N PHE A 55 1.58 -7.55 -1.93
CA PHE A 55 2.47 -8.70 -1.93
C PHE A 55 2.39 -9.49 -3.24
N ASN A 56 1.18 -9.79 -3.71
CA ASN A 56 1.00 -10.74 -4.81
C ASN A 56 1.14 -10.10 -6.20
N ILE A 57 1.14 -8.76 -6.28
CA ILE A 57 1.34 -8.02 -7.55
C ILE A 57 2.60 -7.16 -7.48
N GLU A 58 2.62 -6.19 -6.56
CA GLU A 58 3.70 -5.18 -6.52
C GLU A 58 5.04 -5.83 -6.11
N ARG A 59 5.07 -6.59 -5.00
CA ARG A 59 6.28 -7.30 -4.54
C ARG A 59 6.65 -8.47 -5.44
N ALA A 60 5.67 -9.20 -5.99
CA ALA A 60 5.94 -10.24 -6.97
C ALA A 60 6.64 -9.67 -8.23
N CYS A 61 6.20 -8.52 -8.73
CA CYS A 61 6.84 -7.85 -9.87
C CYS A 61 8.26 -7.35 -9.51
N GLN A 62 8.44 -6.74 -8.35
CA GLN A 62 9.77 -6.35 -7.88
C GLN A 62 10.70 -7.56 -7.71
N SER A 63 10.19 -8.69 -7.20
CA SER A 63 10.94 -9.94 -7.04
C SER A 63 11.42 -10.49 -8.36
N TYR A 64 10.61 -10.41 -9.42
CA TYR A 64 11.04 -10.79 -10.77
C TYR A 64 12.33 -10.06 -11.16
N PHE A 65 12.39 -8.75 -10.92
CA PHE A 65 13.57 -7.92 -11.16
C PHE A 65 14.64 -7.92 -10.04
N GLY A 66 14.44 -8.71 -8.98
CA GLY A 66 15.38 -8.82 -7.86
C GLY A 66 15.51 -7.56 -7.01
N CYS A 67 14.51 -6.67 -7.05
CA CYS A 67 14.59 -5.33 -6.47
C CYS A 67 13.45 -5.04 -5.48
N VAL A 68 13.10 -6.02 -4.63
CA VAL A 68 12.11 -5.80 -3.57
C VAL A 68 12.62 -4.70 -2.63
N GLN A 69 12.00 -3.52 -2.70
CA GLN A 69 12.52 -2.33 -1.99
C GLN A 69 12.21 -2.35 -0.49
N CYS A 70 11.34 -3.25 -0.04
CA CYS A 70 10.93 -3.35 1.36
C CYS A 70 10.43 -4.78 1.61
N ILE A 71 11.26 -5.61 2.23
CA ILE A 71 10.85 -6.87 2.85
C ILE A 71 10.22 -6.50 4.20
N SER A 72 8.94 -6.83 4.34
CA SER A 72 8.13 -6.38 5.49
C SER A 72 8.56 -7.06 6.79
N GLY A 73 8.54 -6.31 7.89
CA GLY A 73 8.86 -6.79 9.26
C GLY A 73 8.23 -8.12 9.68
N PRO A 74 6.94 -8.40 9.37
CA PRO A 74 6.28 -9.65 9.75
C PRO A 74 6.97 -10.92 9.25
N LEU A 75 7.59 -10.89 8.07
CA LEU A 75 8.12 -12.09 7.44
C LEU A 75 9.27 -11.75 6.47
N GLY A 76 10.48 -11.77 7.02
CA GLY A 76 11.71 -11.52 6.26
C GLY A 76 12.89 -12.38 6.72
N MET A 77 13.66 -12.88 5.77
CA MET A 77 14.90 -13.63 5.99
C MET A 77 16.05 -13.00 5.21
N TYR A 78 17.22 -12.91 5.84
CA TYR A 78 18.41 -12.26 5.28
C TYR A 78 19.63 -13.13 5.51
N ARG A 79 20.63 -13.02 4.62
CA ARG A 79 21.91 -13.69 4.83
C ARG A 79 22.66 -13.08 6.00
N ASN A 80 23.01 -13.91 6.98
CA ASN A 80 23.75 -13.46 8.17
C ASN A 80 25.09 -12.81 7.81
N SER A 81 25.80 -13.34 6.80
CA SER A 81 27.08 -12.78 6.35
C SER A 81 26.97 -11.32 5.93
N LEU A 82 25.88 -10.93 5.27
CA LEU A 82 25.65 -9.55 4.85
C LEU A 82 25.29 -8.65 6.02
N LEU A 83 24.52 -9.16 6.98
CA LEU A 83 24.13 -8.38 8.16
C LEU A 83 25.37 -7.90 8.93
N HIS A 84 26.38 -8.75 9.09
CA HIS A 84 27.64 -8.36 9.76
C HIS A 84 28.36 -7.18 9.10
N GLU A 85 28.14 -6.93 7.80
CA GLU A 85 28.78 -5.81 7.10
C GLU A 85 28.15 -4.45 7.44
N PHE A 86 26.89 -4.41 7.88
CA PHE A 86 26.16 -3.15 8.04
C PHE A 86 25.24 -3.07 9.27
N VAL A 87 25.22 -4.07 10.15
CA VAL A 87 24.30 -4.11 11.30
C VAL A 87 24.48 -2.89 12.22
N GLU A 88 25.71 -2.45 12.45
CA GLU A 88 26.01 -1.25 13.26
C GLU A 88 25.51 0.03 12.58
N ASP A 89 25.73 0.18 11.27
CA ASP A 89 25.20 1.31 10.48
C ASP A 89 23.68 1.34 10.45
N TRP A 90 23.06 0.16 10.37
CA TRP A 90 21.61 -0.01 10.37
C TRP A 90 21.03 0.35 11.73
N TYR A 91 21.66 -0.07 12.83
CA TYR A 91 21.20 0.19 14.18
C TYR A 91 21.31 1.68 14.55
N ASN A 92 22.43 2.31 14.19
CA ASN A 92 22.72 3.71 14.52
C ASN A 92 22.21 4.69 13.46
N GLN A 93 21.23 4.29 12.64
CA GLN A 93 20.75 5.09 11.52
C GLN A 93 20.25 6.47 11.98
N GLU A 94 20.81 7.52 11.37
CA GLU A 94 20.35 8.89 11.54
C GLU A 94 19.72 9.45 10.26
N PHE A 95 18.79 10.38 10.43
CA PHE A 95 18.27 11.20 9.36
C PHE A 95 18.14 12.64 9.83
N MET A 96 18.84 13.55 9.15
CA MET A 96 18.94 14.97 9.52
C MET A 96 19.32 15.18 11.01
N GLY A 97 20.29 14.40 11.50
CA GLY A 97 20.83 14.49 12.86
C GLY A 97 19.93 13.92 13.96
N SER A 98 18.87 13.20 13.61
CA SER A 98 17.99 12.50 14.56
C SER A 98 18.02 11.00 14.32
N GLN A 99 18.14 10.23 15.41
CA GLN A 99 18.06 8.77 15.38
C GLN A 99 16.70 8.29 14.84
N CYS A 100 16.73 7.35 13.91
CA CYS A 100 15.55 6.83 13.23
C CYS A 100 14.91 5.67 14.01
N SER A 101 13.75 5.92 14.62
CA SER A 101 13.06 4.90 15.45
C SER A 101 11.94 4.12 14.71
N PHE A 102 11.91 4.18 13.38
CA PHE A 102 10.84 3.57 12.59
C PHE A 102 11.30 3.20 11.18
N GLY A 103 10.72 2.13 10.64
CA GLY A 103 10.97 1.68 9.27
C GLY A 103 12.24 0.85 9.12
N ASP A 104 12.62 0.14 10.18
CA ASP A 104 13.87 -0.62 10.30
C ASP A 104 13.91 -1.75 9.26
N ASP A 105 12.74 -2.31 8.91
CA ASP A 105 12.56 -3.34 7.88
C ASP A 105 12.91 -2.84 6.47
N ARG A 106 12.43 -1.64 6.12
CA ARG A 106 12.75 -0.99 4.85
C ARG A 106 14.22 -0.60 4.80
N HIS A 107 14.77 -0.04 5.88
CA HIS A 107 16.19 0.32 5.92
C HIS A 107 17.09 -0.91 5.80
N LEU A 108 16.76 -2.00 6.49
CA LEU A 108 17.47 -3.28 6.40
C LEU A 108 17.49 -3.80 4.95
N THR A 109 16.33 -3.76 4.27
CA THR A 109 16.24 -4.12 2.85
C THR A 109 17.11 -3.21 1.98
N ASN A 110 17.10 -1.91 2.27
CA ASN A 110 17.83 -0.89 1.54
C ASN A 110 19.35 -1.08 1.66
N ARG A 111 19.84 -1.48 2.84
CA ARG A 111 21.26 -1.80 3.06
C ARG A 111 21.72 -3.01 2.25
N VAL A 112 20.89 -4.06 2.17
CA VAL A 112 21.19 -5.22 1.28
C VAL A 112 21.28 -4.80 -0.18
N LEU A 113 20.33 -3.98 -0.65
CA LEU A 113 20.36 -3.42 -2.00
C LEU A 113 21.58 -2.52 -2.21
N SER A 114 22.01 -1.76 -1.20
CA SER A 114 23.19 -0.89 -1.30
C SER A 114 24.49 -1.67 -1.57
N LEU A 115 24.58 -2.92 -1.10
CA LEU A 115 25.68 -3.84 -1.38
C LEU A 115 25.62 -4.48 -2.77
N GLY A 116 24.54 -4.25 -3.53
CA GLY A 116 24.34 -4.81 -4.88
C GLY A 116 23.70 -6.21 -4.89
N TYR A 117 23.27 -6.71 -3.73
CA TYR A 117 22.54 -7.98 -3.65
C TYR A 117 21.07 -7.80 -4.05
N ALA A 118 20.51 -8.82 -4.70
CA ALA A 118 19.10 -8.89 -5.01
C ALA A 118 18.26 -9.16 -3.76
N THR A 119 17.04 -8.63 -3.76
CA THR A 119 16.02 -8.91 -2.75
C THR A 119 14.77 -9.48 -3.42
N LYS A 120 14.24 -10.57 -2.85
CA LYS A 120 13.17 -11.37 -3.47
C LYS A 120 11.93 -11.46 -2.58
N TYR A 121 10.85 -11.93 -3.19
CA TYR A 121 9.59 -12.27 -2.54
C TYR A 121 9.14 -13.66 -3.01
N THR A 122 8.62 -14.46 -2.08
CA THR A 122 8.00 -15.76 -2.36
C THR A 122 6.57 -15.85 -1.80
N ALA A 123 5.62 -16.20 -2.67
CA ALA A 123 4.22 -16.40 -2.27
C ALA A 123 3.99 -17.74 -1.53
N ARG A 124 5.01 -18.60 -1.46
CA ARG A 124 4.93 -19.90 -0.77
C ARG A 124 5.17 -19.78 0.73
N SER A 125 5.89 -18.74 1.18
CA SER A 125 6.02 -18.42 2.60
C SER A 125 4.93 -17.44 2.98
N LYS A 126 4.14 -17.77 4.01
CA LYS A 126 2.94 -17.02 4.39
C LYS A 126 2.94 -16.71 5.89
N CYS A 127 2.41 -15.56 6.25
CA CYS A 127 2.11 -15.25 7.64
C CYS A 127 0.81 -14.46 7.77
N LEU A 128 0.27 -14.46 8.98
CA LEU A 128 -0.88 -13.66 9.38
C LEU A 128 -0.44 -12.64 10.42
N THR A 129 -0.60 -11.35 10.14
CA THR A 129 -0.28 -10.25 11.07
C THR A 129 -1.52 -9.43 11.36
N GLU A 130 -1.56 -8.77 12.52
CA GLU A 130 -2.64 -7.87 12.89
C GLU A 130 -2.52 -6.52 12.18
N THR A 131 -3.67 -5.90 11.90
CA THR A 131 -3.75 -4.50 11.42
C THR A 131 -4.63 -3.68 12.35
N PRO A 132 -4.41 -2.36 12.50
CA PRO A 132 -5.29 -1.52 13.28
C PRO A 132 -6.75 -1.58 12.79
N ILE A 133 -7.69 -1.73 13.72
CA ILE A 133 -9.13 -1.75 13.45
C ILE A 133 -9.75 -0.33 13.46
N GLU A 134 -9.15 0.58 14.23
CA GLU A 134 -9.59 1.97 14.32
C GLU A 134 -8.98 2.81 13.18
N TYR A 135 -9.82 3.61 12.51
CA TYR A 135 -9.42 4.46 11.38
C TYR A 135 -8.24 5.39 11.70
N LEU A 136 -8.26 6.08 12.85
CA LEU A 136 -7.18 7.00 13.22
C LEU A 136 -5.86 6.29 13.54
N ARG A 137 -5.92 5.10 14.17
CA ARG A 137 -4.73 4.27 14.41
C ARG A 137 -4.15 3.77 13.11
N TRP A 138 -5.01 3.33 12.18
CA TRP A 138 -4.61 2.95 10.83
C TRP A 138 -3.95 4.13 10.11
N LEU A 139 -4.55 5.33 10.11
CA LEU A 139 -3.97 6.50 9.45
C LEU A 139 -2.62 6.91 10.04
N ASN A 140 -2.46 6.81 11.36
CA ASN A 140 -1.18 7.00 12.04
C ASN A 140 -0.13 6.00 11.56
N GLN A 141 -0.50 4.72 11.44
CA GLN A 141 0.38 3.69 10.88
C GLN A 141 0.78 4.02 9.44
N GLN A 142 -0.17 4.40 8.57
CA GLN A 142 0.12 4.78 7.18
C GLN A 142 1.01 6.02 7.07
N THR A 143 0.84 6.99 7.96
CA THR A 143 1.68 8.19 8.05
C THR A 143 3.12 7.80 8.40
N ARG A 144 3.31 6.92 9.40
CA ARG A 144 4.63 6.40 9.79
C ARG A 144 5.30 5.65 8.63
N TRP A 145 4.55 4.79 7.94
CA TRP A 145 5.07 4.07 6.76
C TRP A 145 5.47 5.02 5.64
N SER A 146 4.71 6.11 5.44
CA SER A 146 5.02 7.15 4.46
C SER A 146 6.30 7.92 4.83
N LYS A 147 6.51 8.24 6.11
CA LYS A 147 7.77 8.87 6.57
C LYS A 147 8.98 8.00 6.25
N SER A 148 8.93 6.73 6.65
CA SER A 148 9.99 5.77 6.32
C SER A 148 10.16 5.64 4.81
N TYR A 149 9.07 5.65 4.02
CA TYR A 149 9.17 5.51 2.57
C TYR A 149 9.96 6.66 1.96
N PHE A 150 9.61 7.92 2.26
CA PHE A 150 10.31 9.06 1.69
C PHE A 150 11.76 9.16 2.15
N ARG A 151 12.04 8.82 3.42
CA ARG A 151 13.41 8.73 3.93
C ARG A 151 14.23 7.71 3.16
N GLU A 152 13.74 6.47 3.10
CA GLU A 152 14.45 5.38 2.43
C GLU A 152 14.50 5.58 0.91
N TRP A 153 13.53 6.27 0.31
CA TRP A 153 13.56 6.62 -1.11
C TRP A 153 14.77 7.50 -1.46
N LEU A 154 15.14 8.45 -0.59
CA LEU A 154 16.35 9.27 -0.76
C LEU A 154 17.63 8.43 -0.63
N TYR A 155 17.67 7.53 0.34
CA TYR A 155 18.78 6.59 0.49
C TYR A 155 18.90 5.69 -0.75
N ASN A 156 17.79 5.10 -1.17
CA ASN A 156 17.72 4.15 -2.26
C ASN A 156 18.21 4.74 -3.59
N ALA A 157 17.95 6.04 -3.80
CA ALA A 157 18.40 6.76 -4.98
C ALA A 157 19.92 6.71 -5.20
N MET A 158 20.72 6.53 -4.15
CA MET A 158 22.17 6.44 -4.26
C MET A 158 22.67 5.14 -4.92
N TRP A 159 21.86 4.09 -4.98
CA TRP A 159 22.26 2.78 -5.54
C TRP A 159 21.35 2.23 -6.62
N PHE A 160 20.44 3.04 -7.19
CA PHE A 160 19.62 2.64 -8.34
C PHE A 160 20.45 2.11 -9.53
N HIS A 161 21.66 2.64 -9.74
CA HIS A 161 22.57 2.20 -10.80
C HIS A 161 23.11 0.77 -10.63
N LYS A 162 23.00 0.19 -9.42
CA LYS A 162 23.41 -1.19 -9.12
C LYS A 162 22.34 -2.22 -9.47
N HIS A 163 21.13 -1.78 -9.78
CA HIS A 163 19.94 -2.63 -9.91
C HIS A 163 19.25 -2.45 -11.26
N HIS A 164 18.31 -3.36 -11.55
CA HIS A 164 17.53 -3.31 -12.77
C HIS A 164 16.75 -1.98 -12.91
N LEU A 165 16.62 -1.47 -14.15
CA LEU A 165 15.95 -0.20 -14.46
C LEU A 165 14.52 -0.09 -13.92
N TRP A 166 13.84 -1.23 -13.78
CA TRP A 166 12.51 -1.32 -13.17
C TRP A 166 12.44 -0.67 -11.78
N MET A 167 13.47 -0.86 -10.97
CA MET A 167 13.56 -0.29 -9.63
C MET A 167 13.52 1.25 -9.67
N THR A 168 14.29 1.84 -10.59
CA THR A 168 14.32 3.29 -10.81
C THR A 168 12.97 3.79 -11.32
N TYR A 169 12.40 3.11 -12.32
CA TYR A 169 11.09 3.45 -12.86
C TYR A 169 10.01 3.45 -11.76
N GLU A 170 9.91 2.38 -10.98
CA GLU A 170 8.94 2.27 -9.91
C GLU A 170 9.13 3.35 -8.83
N ALA A 171 10.38 3.61 -8.45
CA ALA A 171 10.72 4.64 -7.47
C ALA A 171 10.33 6.05 -7.95
N VAL A 172 10.54 6.35 -9.23
CA VAL A 172 10.13 7.63 -9.85
C VAL A 172 8.61 7.73 -9.87
N ILE A 173 7.89 6.72 -10.37
CA ILE A 173 6.43 6.76 -10.45
C ILE A 173 5.82 6.87 -9.04
N THR A 174 6.20 5.99 -8.11
CA THR A 174 5.63 5.98 -6.76
C THR A 174 6.03 7.20 -5.94
N GLY A 175 7.24 7.73 -6.16
CA GLY A 175 7.75 8.94 -5.51
C GLY A 175 7.04 10.21 -5.99
N PHE A 176 6.90 10.41 -7.30
CA PHE A 176 6.37 11.67 -7.87
C PHE A 176 4.85 11.70 -8.04
N PHE A 177 4.20 10.55 -8.25
CA PHE A 177 2.76 10.48 -8.50
C PHE A 177 1.88 11.16 -7.43
N PRO A 178 2.17 11.05 -6.11
CA PRO A 178 1.41 11.77 -5.09
C PRO A 178 1.44 13.30 -5.29
N PHE A 179 2.60 13.87 -5.65
CA PHE A 179 2.72 15.32 -5.88
C PHE A 179 1.95 15.77 -7.11
N PHE A 180 2.00 14.98 -8.19
CA PHE A 180 1.22 15.24 -9.39
C PHE A 180 -0.29 15.27 -9.09
N LEU A 181 -0.79 14.30 -8.30
CA LEU A 181 -2.19 14.27 -7.88
C LEU A 181 -2.57 15.49 -7.04
N ILE A 182 -1.72 15.90 -6.10
CA ILE A 182 -1.98 17.06 -5.24
C ILE A 182 -2.01 18.34 -6.06
N ALA A 183 -1.03 18.55 -6.95
CA ALA A 183 -1.00 19.70 -7.84
C ALA A 183 -2.27 19.77 -8.69
N THR A 184 -2.71 18.62 -9.22
CA THR A 184 -3.96 18.50 -9.99
C THR A 184 -5.17 18.88 -9.14
N VAL A 185 -5.26 18.37 -7.91
CA VAL A 185 -6.35 18.70 -6.98
C VAL A 185 -6.36 20.21 -6.69
N ILE A 186 -5.23 20.81 -6.31
CA ILE A 186 -5.12 22.25 -6.03
C ILE A 186 -5.55 23.08 -7.24
N GLN A 187 -5.07 22.73 -8.45
CA GLN A 187 -5.42 23.42 -9.68
C GLN A 187 -6.92 23.32 -9.99
N LEU A 188 -7.53 22.15 -9.78
CA LEU A 188 -8.96 21.94 -9.98
C LEU A 188 -9.82 22.72 -8.98
N PHE A 189 -9.38 22.85 -7.73
CA PHE A 189 -10.09 23.67 -6.74
C PHE A 189 -9.95 25.17 -7.01
N TYR A 190 -8.79 25.64 -7.51
CA TYR A 190 -8.55 27.06 -7.78
C TYR A 190 -9.17 27.56 -9.09
N ARG A 191 -9.12 26.75 -10.17
CA ARG A 191 -9.53 27.16 -11.52
C ARG A 191 -10.64 26.29 -12.11
N GLY A 192 -10.92 25.15 -11.53
CA GLY A 192 -11.85 24.18 -12.08
C GLY A 192 -13.30 24.54 -11.80
N LYS A 193 -14.17 24.20 -12.76
CA LYS A 193 -15.61 24.13 -12.53
C LYS A 193 -15.92 22.85 -11.76
N ILE A 194 -17.08 22.80 -11.08
CA ILE A 194 -17.55 21.61 -10.34
C ILE A 194 -17.51 20.34 -11.20
N TRP A 195 -17.83 20.44 -12.49
CA TRP A 195 -17.78 19.34 -13.45
C TRP A 195 -16.37 18.76 -13.65
N ASN A 196 -15.33 19.58 -13.60
CA ASN A 196 -13.94 19.12 -13.74
C ASN A 196 -13.51 18.31 -12.51
N ILE A 197 -13.93 18.75 -11.32
CA ILE A 197 -13.69 18.04 -10.06
C ILE A 197 -14.42 16.69 -10.08
N LEU A 198 -15.69 16.68 -10.49
CA LEU A 198 -16.49 15.45 -10.61
C LEU A 198 -15.89 14.47 -11.62
N LEU A 199 -15.48 14.96 -12.79
CA LEU A 199 -14.85 14.12 -13.82
C LEU A 199 -13.54 13.52 -13.31
N PHE A 200 -12.69 14.31 -12.64
CA PHE A 200 -11.46 13.82 -12.06
C PHE A 200 -11.69 12.72 -11.02
N LEU A 201 -12.63 12.92 -10.09
CA LEU A 201 -12.98 11.90 -9.09
C LEU A 201 -13.54 10.63 -9.74
N LEU A 202 -14.36 10.78 -10.79
CA LEU A 202 -14.87 9.65 -11.57
C LEU A 202 -13.74 8.90 -12.28
N THR A 203 -12.75 9.61 -12.84
CA THR A 203 -11.57 8.99 -13.46
C THR A 203 -10.76 8.19 -12.44
N VAL A 204 -10.49 8.76 -11.26
CA VAL A 204 -9.80 8.05 -10.18
C VAL A 204 -10.55 6.79 -9.78
N GLN A 205 -11.88 6.87 -9.66
CA GLN A 205 -12.71 5.71 -9.35
C GLN A 205 -12.70 4.66 -10.45
N LEU A 206 -12.77 5.08 -11.73
CA LEU A 206 -12.74 4.18 -12.87
C LEU A 206 -11.41 3.41 -12.91
N VAL A 207 -10.29 4.08 -12.67
CA VAL A 207 -8.98 3.41 -12.55
C VAL A 207 -8.97 2.44 -11.37
N GLY A 208 -9.54 2.83 -10.22
CA GLY A 208 -9.72 1.95 -9.06
C GLY A 208 -10.55 0.70 -9.39
N LEU A 209 -11.63 0.86 -10.14
CA LEU A 209 -12.48 -0.23 -10.60
C LEU A 209 -11.74 -1.16 -11.56
N ILE A 210 -11.04 -0.62 -12.56
CA ILE A 210 -10.23 -1.41 -13.52
C ILE A 210 -9.20 -2.25 -12.75
N LYS A 211 -8.46 -1.64 -11.82
CA LYS A 211 -7.49 -2.37 -10.98
C LYS A 211 -8.16 -3.45 -10.14
N SER A 212 -9.30 -3.16 -9.53
CA SER A 212 -10.05 -4.11 -8.69
C SER A 212 -10.62 -5.29 -9.49
N SER A 213 -11.11 -5.04 -10.71
CA SER A 213 -11.61 -6.07 -11.62
C SER A 213 -10.47 -6.98 -12.07
N PHE A 214 -9.34 -6.40 -12.49
CA PHE A 214 -8.15 -7.17 -12.85
C PHE A 214 -7.67 -8.04 -11.67
N ALA A 215 -7.60 -7.46 -10.47
CA ALA A 215 -7.25 -8.18 -9.25
C ALA A 215 -8.24 -9.32 -8.92
N SER A 216 -9.54 -9.11 -9.18
CA SER A 216 -10.58 -10.12 -8.97
C SER A 216 -10.43 -11.29 -9.92
N CYS A 217 -10.14 -11.01 -11.20
CA CYS A 217 -9.85 -12.04 -12.19
C CYS A 217 -8.60 -12.83 -11.82
N LEU A 218 -7.51 -12.15 -11.47
CA LEU A 218 -6.23 -12.79 -11.16
C LEU A 218 -6.28 -13.62 -9.88
N ARG A 219 -6.98 -13.13 -8.84
CA ARG A 219 -7.17 -13.87 -7.58
C ARG A 219 -8.21 -14.99 -7.72
N GLY A 220 -9.08 -14.93 -8.73
CA GLY A 220 -10.27 -15.79 -8.83
C GLY A 220 -11.29 -15.54 -7.72
N ASN A 221 -11.32 -14.33 -7.14
CA ASN A 221 -12.20 -14.00 -6.02
C ASN A 221 -12.76 -12.59 -6.14
N ILE A 222 -14.09 -12.49 -6.17
CA ILE A 222 -14.85 -11.23 -6.31
C ILE A 222 -14.63 -10.25 -5.15
N VAL A 223 -14.16 -10.72 -4.00
CA VAL A 223 -13.81 -9.87 -2.84
C VAL A 223 -12.82 -8.77 -3.23
N MET A 224 -11.99 -8.96 -4.26
CA MET A 224 -11.06 -7.93 -4.73
C MET A 224 -11.75 -6.71 -5.36
N VAL A 225 -13.03 -6.77 -5.73
CA VAL A 225 -13.79 -5.60 -6.22
C VAL A 225 -13.83 -4.48 -5.18
N PHE A 226 -13.82 -4.84 -3.89
CA PHE A 226 -13.77 -3.86 -2.80
C PHE A 226 -12.46 -3.07 -2.74
N MET A 227 -11.41 -3.51 -3.45
CA MET A 227 -10.19 -2.73 -3.62
C MET A 227 -10.44 -1.38 -4.32
N SER A 228 -11.51 -1.26 -5.10
CA SER A 228 -11.90 0.02 -5.71
C SER A 228 -12.21 1.09 -4.65
N LEU A 229 -12.72 0.69 -3.47
CA LEU A 229 -12.95 1.58 -2.33
C LEU A 229 -11.65 2.07 -1.69
N TYR A 230 -10.50 1.46 -1.99
CA TYR A 230 -9.22 1.97 -1.51
C TYR A 230 -8.82 3.27 -2.22
N SER A 231 -9.29 3.52 -3.44
CA SER A 231 -9.02 4.78 -4.16
C SER A 231 -9.61 5.99 -3.42
N VAL A 232 -10.77 5.80 -2.79
CA VAL A 232 -11.42 6.72 -1.87
C VAL A 232 -10.48 7.05 -0.71
N LEU A 233 -10.09 6.04 0.06
CA LEU A 233 -9.17 6.20 1.19
C LEU A 233 -7.85 6.86 0.78
N TYR A 234 -7.36 6.54 -0.41
CA TYR A 234 -6.15 7.12 -0.94
C TYR A 234 -6.28 8.63 -1.12
N MET A 235 -7.35 9.09 -1.78
CA MET A 235 -7.55 10.50 -2.06
C MET A 235 -7.89 11.32 -0.82
N SER A 236 -8.71 10.80 0.09
CA SER A 236 -9.14 11.55 1.28
C SER A 236 -8.16 11.52 2.43
N SER A 237 -7.44 10.40 2.60
CA SER A 237 -6.70 10.11 3.83
C SER A 237 -5.21 9.99 3.58
N LEU A 238 -4.82 9.09 2.66
CA LEU A 238 -3.40 8.76 2.46
C LEU A 238 -2.64 9.87 1.74
N LEU A 239 -3.26 10.55 0.79
CA LEU A 239 -2.63 11.62 0.03
C LEU A 239 -2.28 12.82 0.96
N PRO A 240 -3.19 13.34 1.80
CA PRO A 240 -2.82 14.29 2.85
C PRO A 240 -1.81 13.73 3.85
N ALA A 241 -1.96 12.47 4.28
CA ALA A 241 -1.03 11.84 5.22
C ALA A 241 0.41 11.76 4.69
N LYS A 242 0.60 11.55 3.38
CA LYS A 242 1.92 11.59 2.72
C LYS A 242 2.55 12.98 2.81
N MET A 243 1.77 14.05 2.58
CA MET A 243 2.28 15.42 2.72
C MET A 243 2.62 15.77 4.16
N PHE A 244 1.75 15.36 5.08
CA PHE A 244 2.01 15.52 6.51
C PHE A 244 3.26 14.72 6.95
N ALA A 245 3.46 13.52 6.41
CA ALA A 245 4.64 12.70 6.66
C ALA A 245 5.92 13.41 6.21
N ILE A 246 5.97 13.96 4.99
CA ILE A 246 7.12 14.73 4.49
C ILE A 246 7.39 15.94 5.37
N ALA A 247 6.35 16.74 5.66
CA ALA A 247 6.49 17.95 6.48
C ALA A 247 6.94 17.66 7.93
N THR A 248 6.75 16.43 8.41
CA THR A 248 7.12 16.02 9.77
C THR A 248 8.15 14.88 9.79
N ILE A 249 8.91 14.71 8.71
CA ILE A 249 9.82 13.56 8.53
C ILE A 249 10.91 13.51 9.60
N ASN A 250 11.41 14.67 10.05
CA ASN A 250 12.44 14.80 11.09
C ASN A 250 11.90 14.68 12.52
N LYS A 251 10.58 14.72 12.72
CA LYS A 251 10.03 14.51 14.05
C LYS A 251 10.09 13.01 14.35
N ALA A 252 10.99 12.64 15.27
CA ALA A 252 11.02 11.31 15.89
C ALA A 252 9.58 10.91 16.22
N GLY A 253 9.21 9.69 15.82
CA GLY A 253 7.81 9.27 15.83
C GLY A 253 7.25 9.46 17.23
N GLU A 254 6.30 10.38 17.41
CA GLU A 254 5.45 10.42 18.59
C GLU A 254 4.71 9.09 18.64
N SER A 255 5.30 8.14 19.35
CA SER A 255 4.76 6.81 19.49
C SER A 255 3.46 6.90 20.28
N LYS A 256 2.42 6.24 19.77
CA LYS A 256 1.20 5.85 20.48
C LYS A 256 0.20 6.93 20.91
N LYS A 257 0.46 8.24 20.73
CA LYS A 257 -0.56 9.25 21.05
C LYS A 257 -1.52 9.46 19.86
N PRO A 258 -2.85 9.41 20.07
CA PRO A 258 -3.81 9.77 19.04
C PRO A 258 -3.56 11.23 18.60
N PHE A 259 -3.88 11.55 17.33
CA PHE A 259 -3.76 12.91 16.81
C PHE A 259 -4.36 13.94 17.80
N SER A 260 -3.74 15.12 17.95
CA SER A 260 -4.35 16.25 18.70
C SER A 260 -5.79 16.47 18.24
N GLU A 261 -6.70 16.81 19.16
CA GLU A 261 -8.14 16.97 18.87
C GLU A 261 -8.42 17.83 17.63
N SER A 262 -7.70 18.94 17.46
CA SER A 262 -7.80 19.80 16.28
C SER A 262 -7.51 19.09 14.95
N LYS A 263 -6.51 18.20 14.93
CA LYS A 263 -6.15 17.38 13.76
C LYS A 263 -7.18 16.27 13.54
N GLN A 264 -7.73 15.70 14.61
CA GLN A 264 -8.82 14.72 14.51
C GLN A 264 -10.05 15.36 13.88
N THR A 265 -10.45 16.57 14.31
CA THR A 265 -11.62 17.25 13.75
C THR A 265 -11.48 17.48 12.25
N VAL A 266 -10.33 17.99 11.78
CA VAL A 266 -10.11 18.23 10.35
C VAL A 266 -10.16 16.92 9.55
N LEU A 267 -9.53 15.86 10.06
CA LEU A 267 -9.54 14.54 9.42
C LEU A 267 -10.91 13.89 9.42
N ILE A 268 -11.66 13.97 10.53
CA ILE A 268 -13.00 13.41 10.67
C ILE A 268 -13.98 14.15 9.76
N VAL A 269 -13.96 15.50 9.76
CA VAL A 269 -14.82 16.31 8.90
C VAL A 269 -14.51 16.04 7.42
N GLY A 270 -13.22 16.01 7.04
CA GLY A 270 -12.81 15.66 5.67
C GLY A 270 -13.24 14.25 5.26
N THR A 271 -13.12 13.28 6.17
CA THR A 271 -13.54 11.89 5.93
C THR A 271 -15.06 11.77 5.82
N LEU A 272 -15.83 12.47 6.66
CA LEU A 272 -17.29 12.47 6.64
C LEU A 272 -17.85 13.12 5.37
N LEU A 273 -17.36 14.31 5.00
CA LEU A 273 -17.77 15.00 3.78
C LEU A 273 -17.51 14.13 2.54
N TYR A 274 -16.36 13.48 2.51
CA TYR A 274 -16.01 12.57 1.44
C TYR A 274 -16.84 11.28 1.48
N ALA A 275 -17.05 10.67 2.65
CA ALA A 275 -17.91 9.50 2.81
C ALA A 275 -19.35 9.77 2.37
N CYS A 276 -19.91 10.94 2.67
CA CYS A 276 -21.23 11.37 2.18
C CYS A 276 -21.28 11.44 0.65
N TYR A 277 -20.24 11.99 0.01
CA TYR A 277 -20.10 11.97 -1.45
C TYR A 277 -20.08 10.53 -2.01
N TRP A 278 -19.43 9.60 -1.31
CA TRP A 278 -19.36 8.20 -1.72
C TRP A 278 -20.65 7.41 -1.48
N VAL A 279 -21.36 7.67 -0.40
CA VAL A 279 -22.70 7.10 -0.19
C VAL A 279 -23.63 7.54 -1.32
N MET A 280 -23.53 8.80 -1.77
CA MET A 280 -24.25 9.26 -2.96
C MET A 280 -23.83 8.53 -4.25
N LEU A 281 -22.52 8.33 -4.48
CA LEU A 281 -22.04 7.59 -5.65
C LEU A 281 -22.44 6.11 -5.61
N LEU A 282 -22.38 5.46 -4.45
CA LEU A 282 -22.75 4.06 -4.26
C LEU A 282 -24.26 3.87 -4.43
N THR A 283 -25.08 4.77 -3.89
CA THR A 283 -26.52 4.76 -4.12
C THR A 283 -26.85 5.00 -5.60
N LEU A 284 -26.17 5.93 -6.27
CA LEU A 284 -26.27 6.10 -7.73
C LEU A 284 -25.87 4.82 -8.49
N TYR A 285 -24.78 4.16 -8.10
CA TYR A 285 -24.32 2.91 -8.69
C TYR A 285 -25.35 1.77 -8.52
N VAL A 286 -25.89 1.59 -7.32
CA VAL A 286 -26.94 0.59 -7.02
C VAL A 286 -28.23 0.91 -7.78
N VAL A 287 -28.64 2.18 -7.84
CA VAL A 287 -29.82 2.62 -8.59
C VAL A 287 -29.65 2.36 -10.08
N LEU A 288 -28.47 2.67 -10.65
CA LEU A 288 -28.18 2.43 -12.07
C LEU A 288 -28.15 0.94 -12.40
N ILE A 289 -27.54 0.10 -11.56
CA ILE A 289 -27.54 -1.35 -11.74
C ILE A 289 -28.96 -1.92 -11.64
N ASN A 290 -29.74 -1.49 -10.66
CA ASN A 290 -31.13 -1.93 -10.51
C ASN A 290 -32.01 -1.47 -11.69
N LYS A 291 -31.75 -0.28 -12.25
CA LYS A 291 -32.46 0.23 -13.43
C LYS A 291 -32.07 -0.52 -14.70
N CYS A 292 -30.80 -0.88 -14.87
CA CYS A 292 -30.32 -1.74 -15.96
C CYS A 292 -30.83 -3.19 -15.83
N GLY A 293 -30.94 -3.72 -14.61
CA GLY A 293 -31.52 -5.04 -14.32
C GLY A 293 -33.03 -5.08 -14.62
N ARG A 294 -33.77 -4.01 -14.31
CA ARG A 294 -35.19 -3.86 -14.70
C ARG A 294 -35.38 -3.73 -16.21
N ARG A 295 -34.47 -3.03 -16.92
CA ARG A 295 -34.52 -2.90 -18.38
C ARG A 295 -34.30 -4.23 -19.10
N LYS A 296 -33.38 -5.07 -18.58
CA LYS A 296 -33.18 -6.45 -19.08
C LYS A 296 -34.37 -7.37 -18.81
N LYS A 297 -35.04 -7.24 -17.66
CA LYS A 297 -36.30 -7.97 -17.40
C LYS A 297 -37.45 -7.49 -18.29
N GLY A 298 -37.57 -6.19 -18.57
CA GLY A 298 -38.58 -5.67 -19.51
C GLY A 298 -38.40 -6.24 -20.93
N GLN A 299 -37.18 -6.18 -21.47
CA GLN A 299 -36.89 -6.75 -22.80
C GLN A 299 -37.07 -8.27 -22.88
N GLN A 300 -36.88 -9.01 -21.78
CA GLN A 300 -37.09 -10.46 -21.76
C GLN A 300 -38.56 -10.87 -21.66
N TYR A 301 -39.44 -9.97 -21.21
CA TYR A 301 -40.89 -10.21 -21.15
C TYR A 301 -41.56 -9.78 -22.46
N ASP A 302 -41.08 -8.70 -23.10
CA ASP A 302 -41.56 -8.27 -24.42
C ASP A 302 -41.22 -9.29 -25.52
N MET A 303 -40.08 -10.00 -25.44
CA MET A 303 -39.73 -11.07 -26.41
C MET A 303 -40.53 -12.38 -26.25
N VAL A 304 -41.26 -12.57 -25.15
CA VAL A 304 -42.02 -13.81 -24.89
C VAL A 304 -43.50 -13.66 -25.27
N LEU A 305 -43.96 -12.44 -25.54
CA LEU A 305 -45.35 -12.15 -25.94
C LEU A 305 -45.54 -11.99 -27.46
N ASP A 306 -44.47 -12.08 -28.25
CA ASP A 306 -44.48 -12.01 -29.73
C ASP A 306 -44.22 -13.38 -30.41
N VAL A 307 -44.77 -14.47 -29.86
CA VAL A 307 -44.84 -15.80 -30.52
C VAL A 307 -46.24 -16.38 -30.42
#